data_AF-A0A523PUZ9-F1
#
_entry.id   AF-A0A523PUZ9-F1
#
_cell.length_a   1.000
_cell.length_b   1.000
_cell.length_c   1.000
_cell.angle_alpha   90.00
_cell.angle_beta   90.00
_cell.angle_gamma   90.00
#
_symmetry.space_group_name_H-M   'P 1'
#
loop_
_entity.id
_entity.type
_entity.pdbx_description
1 polymer ?
#
loop_
_entity_poly.entity_id
_entity_poly.type
_entity_poly.pdbx_seq_one_letter_code
_entity_poly.pdbx_strand_id
1 'polypeptide(L)'
;MGAEYVVKLMKCGGVTPALSIARIAEVGGRGLMWGCMDESAISIARLLSYGLWVATAWQVTPRLRLAFIVAILVFVGHVFEEYLTHLHLALPALFGRAPWSDPQFLVFNGVWALVFCAAAVTLSPARSIPVFIILFFAVAGGVGNGVLHCLLVLQRGAYFPGAWTAPLGLAVGFWLLRLLYASEPLESPATAE
;
A
#
# COMPACT_ATOMS: atom_id res chain seq x y z
N MET A 1 27.22 -12.16 29.81
CA MET A 1 26.34 -11.81 28.67
C MET A 1 25.58 -10.55 29.06
N GLY A 2 25.98 -9.39 28.54
CA GLY A 2 25.35 -8.10 28.89
C GLY A 2 23.97 -8.00 28.27
N ALA A 3 23.01 -7.39 28.97
CA ALA A 3 21.66 -7.20 28.47
C ALA A 3 21.66 -6.25 27.26
N GLU A 4 21.19 -6.72 26.12
CA GLU A 4 21.00 -5.92 24.90
C GLU A 4 19.65 -5.19 24.93
N TYR A 5 19.64 -3.93 24.52
CA TYR A 5 18.41 -3.15 24.31
C TYR A 5 17.88 -3.36 22.90
N VAL A 6 16.59 -3.71 22.77
CA VAL A 6 15.89 -3.73 21.48
C VAL A 6 15.05 -2.47 21.34
N VAL A 7 15.43 -1.56 20.45
CA VAL A 7 14.69 -0.31 20.20
C VAL A 7 13.76 -0.47 19.00
N LYS A 8 12.46 -0.21 19.19
CA LYS A 8 11.43 -0.22 18.15
C LYS A 8 10.77 1.16 18.05
N LEU A 9 10.92 1.85 16.92
CA LEU A 9 10.50 3.24 16.69
C LEU A 9 9.08 3.56 17.22
N MET A 10 8.11 2.68 16.95
CA MET A 10 6.71 2.89 17.36
C MET A 10 6.44 2.67 18.84
N LYS A 11 7.30 1.93 19.56
CA LYS A 11 7.16 1.72 21.02
C LYS A 11 7.88 2.78 21.83
N CYS A 12 8.87 3.44 21.26
CA CYS A 12 9.60 4.52 21.92
C CYS A 12 9.05 5.91 21.60
N GLY A 13 8.12 6.05 20.65
CA GLY A 13 7.48 7.34 20.33
C GLY A 13 8.14 8.10 19.17
N GLY A 14 8.80 7.40 18.25
CA GLY A 14 9.38 7.95 17.02
C GLY A 14 10.91 8.05 17.06
N VAL A 15 11.46 8.76 16.08
CA VAL A 15 12.91 8.83 15.83
C VAL A 15 13.66 9.50 16.99
N THR A 16 13.19 10.65 17.46
CA THR A 16 13.88 11.43 18.51
C THR A 16 14.01 10.66 19.82
N PRO A 17 12.94 10.03 20.38
CA PRO A 17 13.08 9.18 21.55
C PRO A 17 13.95 7.93 21.32
N ALA A 18 13.90 7.35 20.12
CA ALA A 18 14.72 6.19 19.77
C ALA A 18 16.22 6.51 19.82
N LEU A 19 16.62 7.68 19.31
CA LEU A 19 17.98 8.19 19.39
C LEU A 19 18.41 8.47 20.83
N SER A 20 17.51 9.00 21.67
CA SER A 20 17.79 9.18 23.10
C SER A 20 18.07 7.86 23.80
N ILE A 21 17.31 6.80 23.50
CA ILE A 21 17.53 5.46 24.06
C ILE A 21 18.84 4.86 23.54
N ALA A 22 19.15 5.04 22.25
CA ALA A 22 20.40 4.61 21.66
C ALA A 22 21.61 5.23 22.36
N ARG A 23 21.57 6.54 22.63
CA ARG A 23 22.62 7.26 23.36
C ARG A 23 22.76 6.76 24.81
N ILE A 24 21.65 6.44 25.48
CA ILE A 24 21.70 5.87 26.85
C ILE A 24 22.36 4.48 26.84
N ALA A 25 22.04 3.63 25.85
CA ALA A 25 22.66 2.32 25.71
C ALA A 25 24.17 2.41 25.44
N GLU A 26 24.59 3.35 24.59
CA GLU A 26 25.98 3.64 24.28
C GLU A 26 26.76 4.10 25.52
N VAL A 27 26.26 5.10 26.25
CA VAL A 27 26.87 5.57 27.51
C VAL A 27 26.91 4.46 28.56
N GLY A 28 25.91 3.59 28.58
CA GLY A 28 25.83 2.45 29.49
C GLY A 28 26.69 1.24 29.10
N GLY A 29 27.46 1.32 28.02
CA GLY A 29 28.27 0.19 27.52
C GLY A 29 27.45 -1.05 27.17
N ARG A 30 26.17 -0.88 26.79
CA ARG A 30 25.26 -1.99 26.47
C ARG A 30 25.09 -2.13 24.97
N GLY A 31 24.93 -3.38 24.52
CA GLY A 31 24.56 -3.66 23.13
C GLY A 31 23.19 -3.08 22.80
N LEU A 32 23.07 -2.50 21.61
CA LEU A 32 21.82 -1.95 21.07
C LEU A 32 21.50 -2.69 19.77
N MET A 33 20.34 -3.34 19.73
CA MET A 33 19.78 -3.88 18.50
C MET A 33 18.62 -2.99 18.06
N TRP A 34 18.68 -2.52 16.82
CA TRP A 34 17.51 -1.94 16.18
C TRP A 34 16.52 -3.07 15.92
N GLY A 35 15.45 -3.09 16.70
CA GLY A 35 14.37 -4.02 16.47
C GLY A 35 13.70 -3.63 15.16
N CYS A 36 13.78 -4.53 14.17
CA CYS A 36 12.94 -4.42 13.00
C CYS A 36 11.48 -4.39 13.48
N MET A 37 10.72 -3.45 12.94
CA MET A 37 9.30 -3.38 13.18
C MET A 37 8.65 -4.50 12.35
N ASP A 38 7.57 -5.08 12.85
CA ASP A 38 6.57 -5.65 11.95
C ASP A 38 5.84 -4.49 11.26
N GLU A 39 6.55 -3.63 10.51
CA GLU A 39 5.88 -2.71 9.60
C GLU A 39 5.07 -3.61 8.66
N SER A 40 3.75 -3.59 8.82
CA SER A 40 2.91 -4.17 7.78
C SER A 40 3.24 -3.47 6.47
N ALA A 41 3.37 -4.22 5.37
CA ALA A 41 3.55 -3.64 4.03
C ALA A 41 2.49 -2.55 3.75
N ILE A 42 1.30 -2.70 4.33
CA ILE A 42 0.21 -1.72 4.37
C ILE A 42 0.64 -0.37 5.00
N SER A 43 1.35 -0.38 6.12
CA SER A 43 1.80 0.85 6.80
C SER A 43 2.86 1.60 5.99
N ILE A 44 3.78 0.88 5.36
CA ILE A 44 4.78 1.46 4.45
C ILE A 44 4.09 2.06 3.23
N ALA A 45 3.20 1.29 2.59
CA ALA A 45 2.48 1.78 1.42
C ALA A 45 1.62 3.00 1.76
N ARG A 46 0.97 3.02 2.93
CA ARG A 46 0.24 4.18 3.42
C ARG A 46 1.13 5.41 3.57
N LEU A 47 2.33 5.25 4.14
CA LEU A 47 3.30 6.34 4.29
C LEU A 47 3.75 6.87 2.92
N LEU A 48 4.07 5.98 1.98
CA LEU A 48 4.46 6.36 0.61
C LEU A 48 3.34 7.13 -0.09
N SER A 49 2.12 6.58 -0.08
CA SER A 49 0.96 7.23 -0.71
C SER A 49 0.61 8.56 -0.04
N TYR A 50 0.81 8.69 1.27
CA TYR A 50 0.65 9.96 1.98
C TYR A 50 1.71 10.98 1.55
N GLY A 51 2.97 10.55 1.48
CA GLY A 51 4.09 11.39 1.01
C GLY A 51 3.85 11.90 -0.41
N LEU A 52 3.44 11.02 -1.33
CA LEU A 52 3.04 11.42 -2.68
C LEU A 52 1.86 12.41 -2.64
N TRP A 53 0.84 12.09 -1.86
CA TRP A 53 -0.36 12.91 -1.76
C TRP A 53 -0.07 14.36 -1.35
N VAL A 54 0.80 14.57 -0.36
CA VAL A 54 1.14 15.92 0.14
C VAL A 54 2.21 16.63 -0.70
N ALA A 55 2.95 15.91 -1.54
CA ALA A 55 4.07 16.49 -2.29
C ALA A 55 3.64 17.39 -3.46
N THR A 56 2.40 17.28 -3.95
CA THR A 56 1.93 18.05 -5.11
C THR A 56 0.42 18.27 -5.08
N ALA A 57 -0.05 19.21 -5.90
CA ALA A 57 -1.46 19.36 -6.22
C ALA A 57 -1.85 18.33 -7.29
N TRP A 58 -2.88 17.55 -7.01
CA TRP A 58 -3.35 16.50 -7.91
C TRP A 58 -4.56 16.97 -8.71
N GLN A 59 -4.54 16.71 -10.02
CA GLN A 59 -5.69 17.01 -10.86
C GLN A 59 -6.62 15.80 -10.96
N VAL A 60 -7.92 16.10 -10.92
CA VAL A 60 -8.98 15.10 -11.01
C VAL A 60 -9.65 15.24 -12.37
N THR A 61 -9.41 14.28 -13.26
CA THR A 61 -10.06 14.22 -14.57
C THR A 61 -11.18 13.17 -14.58
N PRO A 62 -12.19 13.28 -15.47
CA PRO A 62 -13.20 12.22 -15.64
C PRO A 62 -12.58 10.86 -15.98
N ARG A 63 -11.46 10.87 -16.72
CA ARG A 63 -10.69 9.69 -17.08
C ARG A 63 -10.10 8.99 -15.86
N LEU A 64 -9.61 9.75 -14.87
CA LEU A 64 -9.09 9.19 -13.61
C LEU A 64 -10.20 8.41 -12.86
N ARG A 65 -11.41 8.97 -12.80
CA ARG A 65 -12.54 8.28 -12.15
C ARG A 65 -12.86 6.96 -12.85
N LEU A 66 -12.97 6.97 -14.18
CA LEU A 66 -13.25 5.76 -14.95
C LEU A 66 -12.14 4.71 -14.77
N ALA A 67 -10.88 5.13 -14.84
CA ALA A 67 -9.74 4.24 -14.60
C ALA A 67 -9.79 3.64 -13.19
N PHE A 68 -10.18 4.42 -12.19
CA PHE A 68 -10.29 3.93 -10.82
C PHE A 68 -11.46 2.95 -10.63
N ILE A 69 -12.59 3.15 -11.30
CA ILE A 69 -13.69 2.17 -11.34
C ILE A 69 -13.20 0.84 -11.96
N VAL A 70 -12.48 0.90 -13.08
CA VAL A 70 -11.88 -0.30 -13.70
C VAL A 70 -10.92 -0.98 -12.73
N ALA A 71 -10.10 -0.21 -12.01
CA ALA A 71 -9.17 -0.74 -11.02
C ALA A 71 -9.88 -1.44 -9.86
N ILE A 72 -11.01 -0.90 -9.38
CA ILE A 72 -11.85 -1.55 -8.35
C ILE A 72 -12.41 -2.89 -8.87
N LEU A 73 -12.86 -2.96 -10.11
CA LEU A 73 -13.34 -4.20 -10.71
C LEU A 73 -12.22 -5.26 -10.80
N VAL A 74 -11.02 -4.84 -11.20
CA VAL A 74 -9.84 -5.72 -11.21
C VAL A 74 -9.50 -6.19 -9.79
N PHE A 75 -9.56 -5.31 -8.80
CA PHE A 75 -9.32 -5.67 -7.40
C PHE A 75 -10.34 -6.69 -6.88
N VAL A 76 -11.62 -6.53 -7.17
CA VAL A 76 -12.65 -7.51 -6.78
C VAL A 76 -12.40 -8.86 -7.44
N GLY A 77 -12.06 -8.86 -8.75
CA GLY A 77 -11.66 -10.08 -9.46
C GLY A 77 -10.42 -10.74 -8.84
N HIS A 78 -9.45 -9.94 -8.43
CA HIS A 78 -8.23 -10.40 -7.77
C HIS A 78 -8.51 -11.06 -6.43
N VAL A 79 -9.25 -10.39 -5.54
CA VAL A 79 -9.67 -10.94 -4.24
C VAL A 79 -10.47 -12.24 -4.43
N PHE A 80 -11.31 -12.32 -5.47
CA PHE A 80 -12.08 -13.52 -5.78
C PHE A 80 -11.19 -14.69 -6.20
N GLU A 81 -10.21 -14.47 -7.08
CA GLU A 81 -9.20 -15.49 -7.42
C GLU A 81 -8.46 -15.96 -6.17
N GLU A 82 -7.94 -15.02 -5.37
CA GLU A 82 -7.19 -15.30 -4.14
C GLU A 82 -8.01 -16.10 -3.12
N TYR A 83 -9.32 -15.84 -3.02
CA TYR A 83 -10.23 -16.58 -2.16
C TYR A 83 -10.42 -18.02 -2.66
N LEU A 84 -10.77 -18.19 -3.93
CA LEU A 84 -11.03 -19.51 -4.53
C LEU A 84 -9.79 -20.41 -4.57
N THR A 85 -8.61 -19.80 -4.62
CA THR A 85 -7.33 -20.52 -4.68
C THR A 85 -6.62 -20.55 -3.32
N HIS A 86 -7.31 -20.15 -2.25
CA HIS A 86 -6.89 -20.27 -0.86
C HIS A 86 -5.59 -19.53 -0.50
N LEU A 87 -5.35 -18.36 -1.10
CA LEU A 87 -4.20 -17.51 -0.75
C LEU A 87 -4.16 -17.19 0.74
N HIS A 88 -5.32 -16.95 1.35
CA HIS A 88 -5.47 -16.60 2.77
C HIS A 88 -4.96 -17.70 3.72
N LEU A 89 -4.80 -18.93 3.22
CA LEU A 89 -4.15 -20.03 3.94
C LEU A 89 -2.65 -20.10 3.62
N ALA A 90 -2.28 -19.94 2.35
CA ALA A 90 -0.92 -20.15 1.86
C ALA A 90 0.05 -18.99 2.13
N LEU A 91 -0.42 -17.75 2.01
CA LEU A 91 0.42 -16.55 2.12
C LEU A 91 0.89 -16.29 3.56
N PRO A 92 0.04 -16.36 4.61
CA PRO A 92 0.52 -16.17 5.99
C PRO A 92 1.61 -17.19 6.38
N ALA A 93 1.48 -18.44 5.91
CA ALA A 93 2.44 -19.50 6.18
C ALA A 93 3.84 -19.17 5.63
N LEU A 94 3.95 -18.46 4.49
CA LEU A 94 5.22 -17.98 3.95
C LEU A 94 5.97 -17.01 4.87
N PHE A 95 5.22 -16.30 5.73
CA PHE A 95 5.77 -15.35 6.69
C PHE A 95 5.80 -15.91 8.11
N GLY A 96 5.61 -17.22 8.29
CA GLY A 96 5.57 -17.87 9.60
C GLY A 96 4.37 -17.44 10.45
N ARG A 97 3.29 -16.96 9.83
CA ARG A 97 2.07 -16.49 10.50
C ARG A 97 0.94 -17.51 10.37
N ALA A 98 0.00 -17.47 11.31
CA ALA A 98 -1.19 -18.31 11.27
C ALA A 98 -2.05 -17.99 10.03
N PRO A 99 -2.67 -19.00 9.40
CA PRO A 99 -3.65 -18.82 8.34
C PRO A 99 -4.76 -17.86 8.75
N TRP A 100 -5.27 -17.10 7.80
CA TRP A 100 -6.46 -16.27 8.02
C TRP A 100 -7.71 -17.13 7.86
N SER A 101 -8.72 -16.87 8.68
CA SER A 101 -10.03 -17.47 8.46
C SER A 101 -10.78 -16.78 7.31
N ASP A 102 -11.72 -17.49 6.68
CA ASP A 102 -12.54 -16.92 5.60
C ASP A 102 -13.21 -15.59 6.00
N PRO A 103 -13.83 -15.45 7.19
CA PRO A 103 -14.40 -14.17 7.60
C PRO A 103 -13.37 -13.07 7.75
N GLN A 104 -12.15 -13.37 8.24
CA GLN A 104 -11.09 -12.38 8.36
C GLN A 104 -10.67 -11.86 6.98
N PHE A 105 -10.44 -12.77 6.02
CA PHE A 105 -10.05 -12.40 4.67
C PHE A 105 -11.14 -11.59 3.96
N LEU A 106 -12.41 -12.01 4.06
CA LEU A 106 -13.53 -11.33 3.42
C LEU A 106 -13.84 -9.97 4.07
N VAL A 107 -13.79 -9.86 5.40
CA VAL A 107 -14.00 -8.57 6.09
C VAL A 107 -12.87 -7.60 5.76
N PHE A 108 -11.61 -8.05 5.81
CA PHE A 108 -10.46 -7.20 5.49
C PHE A 108 -10.57 -6.62 4.08
N ASN A 109 -10.79 -7.48 3.07
CA ASN A 109 -10.90 -7.04 1.68
C ASN A 109 -12.21 -6.28 1.39
N GLY A 110 -13.30 -6.66 2.04
CA GLY A 110 -14.60 -5.98 1.92
C GLY A 110 -14.55 -4.55 2.45
N VAL A 111 -13.89 -4.31 3.58
CA VAL A 111 -13.68 -2.95 4.11
C VAL A 111 -12.88 -2.10 3.12
N TRP A 112 -11.81 -2.65 2.54
CA TRP A 112 -11.04 -1.94 1.51
C TRP A 112 -11.85 -1.65 0.25
N ALA A 113 -12.64 -2.61 -0.23
CA ALA A 113 -13.55 -2.41 -1.36
C ALA A 113 -14.53 -1.25 -1.10
N LEU A 114 -15.11 -1.17 0.10
CA LEU A 114 -15.99 -0.07 0.51
C LEU A 114 -15.26 1.28 0.52
N VAL A 115 -14.04 1.32 1.06
CA VAL A 115 -13.21 2.54 1.06
C VAL A 115 -12.91 3.00 -0.38
N PHE A 116 -12.59 2.07 -1.29
CA PHE A 116 -12.31 2.41 -2.68
C PHE A 116 -13.56 2.88 -3.43
N CYS A 117 -14.71 2.22 -3.23
CA CYS A 117 -15.98 2.67 -3.79
C CYS A 117 -16.37 4.07 -3.28
N ALA A 118 -16.21 4.32 -1.97
CA ALA A 118 -16.47 5.64 -1.39
C ALA A 118 -15.55 6.71 -1.99
N ALA A 119 -14.26 6.40 -2.21
CA ALA A 119 -13.34 7.30 -2.88
C ALA A 119 -13.77 7.57 -4.34
N ALA A 120 -14.19 6.55 -5.09
CA ALA A 120 -14.66 6.73 -6.48
C ALA A 120 -15.90 7.64 -6.57
N VAL A 121 -16.85 7.49 -5.64
CA VAL A 121 -18.08 8.31 -5.58
C VAL A 121 -17.79 9.74 -5.15
N THR A 122 -16.89 9.92 -4.19
CA THR A 122 -16.59 11.24 -3.60
C THR A 122 -15.48 12.00 -4.32
N LEU A 123 -14.80 11.39 -5.29
CA LEU A 123 -13.71 11.98 -6.07
C LEU A 123 -14.16 13.26 -6.78
N SER A 124 -13.60 14.39 -6.38
CA SER A 124 -13.86 15.69 -6.99
C SER A 124 -12.63 16.60 -6.91
N PRO A 125 -12.51 17.63 -7.77
CA PRO A 125 -11.43 18.60 -7.68
C PRO A 125 -11.35 19.33 -6.32
N ALA A 126 -12.49 19.47 -5.63
CA ALA A 126 -12.56 20.14 -4.33
C ALA A 126 -12.12 19.26 -3.15
N ARG A 127 -11.92 17.96 -3.34
CA ARG A 127 -11.61 17.00 -2.27
C ARG A 127 -10.31 16.26 -2.57
N SER A 128 -9.31 16.47 -1.72
CA SER A 128 -7.99 15.84 -1.87
C SER A 128 -7.92 14.42 -1.30
N ILE A 129 -8.74 14.08 -0.29
CA ILE A 129 -8.70 12.76 0.38
C ILE A 129 -8.93 11.56 -0.58
N PRO A 130 -9.89 11.60 -1.52
CA PRO A 130 -10.06 10.50 -2.48
C PRO A 130 -8.80 10.21 -3.30
N VAL A 131 -8.01 11.25 -3.61
CA VAL A 131 -6.74 11.06 -4.34
C VAL A 131 -5.72 10.29 -3.51
N PHE A 132 -5.62 10.56 -2.21
CA PHE A 132 -4.78 9.77 -1.30
C PHE A 132 -5.17 8.29 -1.32
N ILE A 133 -6.48 7.99 -1.31
CA ILE A 133 -6.97 6.61 -1.38
C ILE A 133 -6.64 5.96 -2.73
N ILE A 134 -6.74 6.69 -3.83
CA ILE A 134 -6.35 6.20 -5.16
C ILE A 134 -4.84 5.94 -5.22
N LEU A 135 -4.01 6.82 -4.65
CA LEU A 135 -2.56 6.61 -4.55
C LEU A 135 -2.24 5.37 -3.69
N PHE A 136 -2.96 5.18 -2.58
CA PHE A 136 -2.81 3.99 -1.75
C PHE A 136 -3.17 2.72 -2.52
N PHE A 137 -4.31 2.73 -3.23
CA PHE A 137 -4.69 1.64 -4.09
C PHE A 137 -3.60 1.36 -5.15
N ALA A 138 -3.14 2.39 -5.86
CA ALA A 138 -2.20 2.22 -6.96
C ALA A 138 -0.86 1.64 -6.49
N VAL A 139 -0.35 2.11 -5.35
CA VAL A 139 0.92 1.63 -4.76
C VAL A 139 0.77 0.26 -4.12
N ALA A 140 -0.20 0.07 -3.22
CA ALA A 140 -0.35 -1.18 -2.46
C ALA A 140 -1.14 -2.23 -3.25
N GLY A 141 -2.38 -1.90 -3.58
CA GLY A 141 -3.35 -2.78 -4.22
C GLY A 141 -2.97 -3.18 -5.64
N GLY A 142 -2.40 -2.26 -6.41
CA GLY A 142 -1.96 -2.47 -7.79
C GLY A 142 -0.50 -2.95 -7.87
N VAL A 143 0.45 -2.02 -7.72
CA VAL A 143 1.87 -2.30 -7.94
C VAL A 143 2.43 -3.30 -6.95
N GLY A 144 2.18 -3.11 -5.64
CA GLY A 144 2.67 -3.99 -4.58
C GLY A 144 2.20 -5.44 -4.73
N ASN A 145 0.89 -5.65 -4.83
CA ASN A 145 0.33 -7.00 -5.05
C ASN A 145 0.80 -7.60 -6.38
N GLY A 146 0.77 -6.82 -7.46
CA GLY A 146 1.21 -7.26 -8.78
C GLY A 146 2.64 -7.80 -8.77
N VAL A 147 3.57 -7.02 -8.21
CA VAL A 147 4.98 -7.42 -8.08
C VAL A 147 5.13 -8.64 -7.17
N LEU A 148 4.48 -8.66 -6.00
CA LEU A 148 4.57 -9.77 -5.06
C LEU A 148 4.16 -11.10 -5.71
N HIS A 149 3.00 -11.14 -6.36
CA HIS A 149 2.48 -12.34 -7.01
C HIS A 149 3.36 -12.79 -8.18
N CYS A 150 3.83 -11.86 -9.01
CA CYS A 150 4.76 -12.19 -10.09
C CYS A 150 6.06 -12.82 -9.53
N LEU A 151 6.62 -12.26 -8.46
CA LEU A 151 7.81 -12.81 -7.82
C LEU A 151 7.56 -14.19 -7.21
N LEU A 152 6.40 -14.41 -6.58
CA LEU A 152 6.05 -15.70 -5.98
C LEU A 152 5.84 -16.80 -7.03
N VAL A 153 5.29 -16.47 -8.19
CA VAL A 153 5.21 -17.39 -9.34
C VAL A 153 6.60 -17.73 -9.86
N LEU A 154 7.45 -16.72 -10.07
CA LEU A 154 8.82 -16.93 -10.55
C LEU A 154 9.66 -17.75 -9.56
N GLN A 155 9.55 -17.47 -8.27
CA GLN A 155 10.30 -18.17 -7.21
C GLN A 155 9.88 -19.64 -7.10
N ARG A 156 8.59 -19.96 -7.30
CA ARG A 156 8.08 -21.33 -7.21
C ARG A 156 8.22 -22.12 -8.51
N GLY A 157 8.37 -21.45 -9.65
CA GLY A 157 8.31 -22.10 -10.97
C GLY A 157 6.95 -22.75 -11.26
N ALA A 158 5.90 -22.32 -10.56
CA ALA A 158 4.57 -22.91 -10.61
C ALA A 158 3.50 -21.83 -10.35
N TYR A 159 2.25 -22.18 -10.64
CA TYR A 159 1.12 -21.32 -10.29
C TYR A 159 1.12 -20.99 -8.80
N PHE A 160 0.79 -19.74 -8.47
CA PHE A 160 0.52 -19.28 -7.12
C PHE A 160 -0.80 -18.50 -7.10
N PRO A 161 -1.64 -18.67 -6.06
CA PRO A 161 -2.91 -17.95 -5.92
C PRO A 161 -2.78 -16.46 -6.22
N GLY A 162 -3.58 -15.94 -7.16
CA GLY A 162 -3.53 -14.55 -7.63
C GLY A 162 -2.75 -14.33 -8.93
N ALA A 163 -2.09 -15.35 -9.48
CA ALA A 163 -1.25 -15.21 -10.67
C ALA A 163 -2.00 -14.80 -11.96
N TRP A 164 -3.31 -15.09 -12.08
CA TRP A 164 -4.05 -14.71 -13.29
C TRP A 164 -4.41 -13.23 -13.30
N THR A 165 -4.79 -12.68 -12.15
CA THR A 165 -5.29 -11.31 -12.02
C THR A 165 -4.23 -10.32 -11.58
N ALA A 166 -3.18 -10.74 -10.88
CA ALA A 166 -2.11 -9.85 -10.39
C ALA A 166 -1.41 -9.03 -11.50
N PRO A 167 -1.11 -9.57 -12.71
CA PRO A 167 -0.55 -8.77 -13.79
C PRO A 167 -1.49 -7.64 -14.25
N LEU A 168 -2.81 -7.88 -14.22
CA LEU A 168 -3.80 -6.83 -14.49
C LEU A 168 -3.79 -5.77 -13.39
N GLY A 169 -3.72 -6.20 -12.12
CA GLY A 169 -3.54 -5.32 -10.95
C GLY A 169 -2.32 -4.40 -11.10
N LEU A 170 -1.19 -4.96 -11.52
CA LEU A 170 0.04 -4.21 -11.79
C LEU A 170 -0.16 -3.16 -12.88
N ALA A 171 -0.77 -3.57 -14.00
CA ALA A 171 -1.02 -2.68 -15.14
C ALA A 171 -1.96 -1.52 -14.77
N VAL A 172 -3.06 -1.78 -14.05
CA VAL A 172 -3.98 -0.72 -13.62
C VAL A 172 -3.36 0.18 -12.56
N GLY A 173 -2.51 -0.35 -11.68
CA GLY A 173 -1.74 0.43 -10.71
C GLY A 173 -0.85 1.47 -11.39
N PHE A 174 -0.05 1.05 -12.39
CA PHE A 174 0.77 1.98 -13.18
C PHE A 174 -0.07 2.94 -14.01
N TRP A 175 -1.21 2.49 -14.56
CA TRP A 175 -2.09 3.35 -15.33
C TRP A 175 -2.67 4.50 -14.47
N LEU A 176 -3.10 4.20 -13.24
CA LEU A 176 -3.57 5.22 -12.28
C LEU A 176 -2.48 6.23 -11.94
N LEU A 177 -1.27 5.75 -11.62
CA LEU A 177 -0.13 6.64 -11.35
C LEU A 177 0.15 7.54 -12.56
N ARG A 178 0.18 6.97 -13.76
CA ARG A 178 0.40 7.75 -14.99
C ARG A 178 -0.67 8.82 -15.18
N LEU A 179 -1.95 8.51 -14.97
CA LEU A 179 -3.02 9.52 -15.11
C LEU A 179 -2.90 10.64 -14.08
N LEU A 180 -2.48 10.31 -12.86
CA LEU A 180 -2.26 11.29 -11.81
C LEU A 180 -1.07 12.22 -12.13
N TYR A 181 0.05 11.68 -12.64
CA TYR A 181 1.25 12.45 -12.98
C TYR A 181 1.23 13.15 -14.34
N ALA A 182 0.50 12.63 -15.33
CA ALA A 182 0.43 13.22 -16.67
C ALA A 182 -0.54 14.41 -16.77
N SER A 183 -0.99 14.94 -15.63
CA SER A 183 -1.84 16.12 -15.59
C SER A 183 -0.96 17.36 -15.80
N GLU A 184 -1.03 17.96 -16.99
CA GLU A 184 -0.39 19.25 -17.29
C GLU A 184 -0.65 20.26 -16.15
N PRO A 185 0.36 21.00 -15.65
CA PRO A 185 0.11 22.11 -14.74
C PRO A 185 -0.96 23.02 -15.33
N LEU A 186 -1.91 23.51 -14.52
CA LEU A 186 -2.79 24.60 -14.96
C LEU A 186 -1.88 25.71 -15.49
N GLU A 187 -2.00 26.07 -16.77
CA GLU A 187 -1.38 27.28 -17.28
C GLU A 187 -1.72 28.40 -16.30
N SER A 188 -0.69 29.04 -15.73
CA SER A 188 -0.86 30.32 -15.05
C SER A 188 -1.68 31.20 -15.97
N PRO A 189 -2.72 31.92 -15.50
CA PRO A 189 -3.43 32.86 -16.34
C PRO A 189 -2.38 33.82 -16.90
N ALA A 190 -2.05 33.64 -18.18
CA ALA A 190 -1.21 34.56 -18.91
C ALA A 190 -1.93 35.90 -18.86
N THR A 191 -1.22 36.87 -18.29
CA THR A 191 -1.39 38.31 -18.46
C THR A 191 -2.58 38.70 -19.34
N ALA A 192 -3.65 39.15 -18.70
CA ALA A 192 -4.58 40.06 -19.33
C ALA A 192 -3.78 41.32 -19.72
N GLU A 193 -3.39 41.40 -20.98
CA GLU A 193 -3.13 42.68 -21.66
C GLU A 193 -4.45 43.23 -22.22
#